data_AF-A0A8S3G7H2-F1
#
_entry.id   AF-A0A8S3G7H2-F1
#
_cell.length_a   1.000
_cell.length_b   1.000
_cell.length_c   1.000
_cell.angle_alpha   90.00
_cell.angle_beta   90.00
_cell.angle_gamma   90.00
#
_symmetry.space_group_name_H-M   'P 1'
#
loop_
_entity.id
_entity.type
_entity.pdbx_description
1 polymer ?
#
loop_
_entity_poly.entity_id
_entity_poly.type
_entity_poly.pdbx_seq_one_letter_code
_entity_poly.pdbx_strand_id
1 'polypeptide(L)'
;AEISQLENCLKNEEFSLPPYLVIDSSVLCTNLNLVQKFVQSQRFIVVIPLVVIDILDELKKEQREARDAIRWLENQFRLGNR
;
A
#
# COMPACT_ATOMS: atom_id res chain seq x y z
N ALA A 1 -15.15 7.66 -37.23
CA ALA A 1 -14.82 6.28 -36.82
C ALA A 1 -13.76 6.26 -35.71
N GLU A 2 -12.74 7.11 -35.76
CA GLU A 2 -11.67 7.18 -34.75
C GLU A 2 -12.14 7.81 -33.41
N ILE A 3 -12.92 8.90 -33.47
CA ILE A 3 -13.45 9.58 -32.27
C ILE A 3 -14.40 8.67 -31.48
N SER A 4 -15.24 7.88 -32.16
CA SER A 4 -16.17 6.96 -31.50
C SER A 4 -15.49 5.77 -30.81
N GLN A 5 -14.29 5.38 -31.25
CA GLN A 5 -13.49 4.35 -30.58
C GLN A 5 -12.84 4.91 -29.31
N LEU A 6 -12.33 6.14 -29.37
CA LEU A 6 -11.77 6.87 -28.22
C LEU A 6 -12.84 7.14 -27.13
N GLU A 7 -14.04 7.56 -27.52
CA GLU A 7 -15.15 7.79 -26.60
C GLU A 7 -15.68 6.49 -25.95
N ASN A 8 -15.61 5.36 -26.67
CA ASN A 8 -15.98 4.07 -26.10
C ASN A 8 -14.91 3.50 -25.15
N CYS A 9 -13.62 3.75 -25.38
CA CYS A 9 -12.56 3.39 -24.42
C CYS A 9 -12.66 4.17 -23.10
N LEU A 10 -13.12 5.42 -23.13
CA LEU A 10 -13.32 6.22 -21.91
C LEU A 10 -14.57 5.79 -21.11
N LYS A 11 -15.55 5.15 -21.77
CA LYS A 11 -16.75 4.60 -21.12
C LYS A 11 -16.57 3.20 -20.56
N ASN A 12 -15.54 2.48 -21.02
CA ASN A 12 -15.17 1.19 -20.47
C ASN A 12 -14.15 1.42 -19.35
N GLU A 13 -14.48 0.99 -18.14
CA GLU A 13 -13.63 1.02 -16.93
C GLU A 13 -12.33 0.18 -17.05
N GLU A 14 -11.83 -0.07 -18.26
CA GLU A 14 -10.80 -1.08 -18.55
C GLU A 14 -9.35 -0.57 -18.42
N PHE A 15 -9.14 0.73 -18.14
CA PHE A 15 -7.80 1.29 -17.88
C PHE A 15 -7.74 2.17 -16.63
N SER A 16 -8.53 1.86 -15.60
CA SER A 16 -8.34 2.50 -14.29
C SER A 16 -7.05 1.96 -13.66
N LEU A 17 -6.01 2.80 -13.61
CA LEU A 17 -4.81 2.50 -12.83
C LEU A 17 -5.23 2.08 -11.41
N PRO A 18 -4.63 1.03 -10.82
CA PRO A 18 -4.99 0.64 -9.46
C PRO A 18 -4.84 1.84 -8.52
N PRO A 19 -5.85 2.17 -7.72
CA PRO A 19 -5.80 3.33 -6.84
C PRO A 19 -4.64 3.22 -5.86
N TYR A 20 -4.04 4.37 -5.56
CA TYR A 20 -2.96 4.49 -4.59
C TYR A 20 -3.53 4.57 -3.17
N LEU A 21 -3.02 3.72 -2.29
CA LEU A 21 -3.35 3.73 -0.88
C LEU A 21 -2.12 4.16 -0.09
N VAL A 22 -2.12 5.40 0.40
CA VAL A 22 -1.04 5.91 1.24
C VAL A 22 -1.32 5.50 2.69
N ILE A 23 -0.39 4.77 3.29
CA ILE A 23 -0.56 4.23 4.65
C ILE A 23 0.21 5.07 5.66
N ASP A 24 -0.46 5.37 6.78
CA ASP A 24 0.15 6.03 7.93
C ASP A 24 0.71 5.03 8.96
N SER A 25 1.64 5.49 9.78
CA SER A 25 2.26 4.75 10.88
C SER A 25 1.23 4.20 11.87
N SER A 26 0.22 4.99 12.22
CA SER A 26 -0.84 4.58 13.15
C SER A 26 -1.58 3.34 12.65
N VAL A 27 -1.95 3.32 11.36
CA VAL A 27 -2.65 2.21 10.70
C VAL A 27 -1.79 0.95 10.64
N LEU A 28 -0.48 1.08 10.45
CA LEU A 28 0.44 -0.05 10.48
C LEU A 28 0.55 -0.68 11.87
N CYS A 29 0.47 0.13 12.94
CA CYS A 29 0.45 -0.39 14.30
C CYS A 29 -0.90 -1.00 14.69
N THR A 30 -2.03 -0.36 14.36
CA THR A 30 -3.36 -0.78 14.84
C THR A 30 -4.06 -1.77 13.90
N ASN A 31 -3.77 -1.73 12.60
CA ASN A 31 -4.55 -2.42 11.57
C ASN A 31 -3.67 -3.11 10.51
N LEU A 32 -2.49 -3.62 10.91
CA LEU A 32 -1.56 -4.33 10.02
C LEU A 32 -2.23 -5.42 9.17
N ASN A 33 -3.13 -6.20 9.77
CA ASN A 33 -3.86 -7.28 9.08
C ASN A 33 -4.73 -6.76 7.93
N LEU A 34 -5.26 -5.54 8.03
CA LEU A 34 -6.07 -4.95 6.96
C LEU A 34 -5.17 -4.49 5.79
N VAL A 35 -4.02 -3.89 6.11
CA VAL A 35 -3.01 -3.51 5.09
C VAL A 35 -2.52 -4.74 4.34
N GLN A 36 -2.26 -5.84 5.06
CA GLN A 36 -1.90 -7.13 4.46
C GLN A 36 -2.95 -7.63 3.46
N LYS A 37 -4.24 -7.53 3.81
CA LYS A 37 -5.33 -7.90 2.90
C LYS A 37 -5.36 -7.02 1.65
N PHE A 38 -5.09 -5.72 1.78
CA PHE A 38 -4.99 -4.83 0.61
C PHE A 38 -3.84 -5.21 -0.30
N VAL A 39 -2.65 -5.47 0.25
CA VAL A 39 -1.49 -5.94 -0.53
C VAL A 39 -1.80 -7.28 -1.22
N GLN A 40 -2.39 -8.23 -0.50
CA GLN A 40 -2.77 -9.54 -1.06
C GLN A 40 -3.83 -9.43 -2.16
N SER A 41 -4.73 -8.44 -2.08
CA SER A 41 -5.77 -8.26 -3.10
C SER A 41 -5.22 -7.88 -4.47
N GLN A 42 -4.02 -7.28 -4.53
CA GLN A 42 -3.40 -6.74 -5.77
C GLN A 42 -4.28 -5.72 -6.53
N ARG A 43 -5.30 -5.16 -5.86
CA ARG A 43 -6.21 -4.15 -6.43
C ARG A 43 -5.76 -2.71 -6.17
N PHE A 44 -4.72 -2.53 -5.36
CA PHE A 44 -4.22 -1.23 -4.90
C PHE A 44 -2.70 -1.18 -5.01
N ILE A 45 -2.16 0.00 -5.29
CA ILE A 45 -0.74 0.28 -5.07
C ILE A 45 -0.61 0.87 -3.67
N VAL A 46 -0.05 0.10 -2.74
CA VAL A 46 0.15 0.54 -1.35
C VAL A 46 1.45 1.32 -1.28
N VAL A 47 1.36 2.60 -0.91
CA VAL A 47 2.51 3.51 -0.79
C VAL A 47 2.75 3.81 0.68
N ILE A 48 3.99 3.65 1.12
CA ILE A 48 4.41 3.98 2.47
C ILE A 48 5.42 5.12 2.38
N PRO A 49 5.06 6.33 2.84
CA PRO A 49 6.00 7.46 2.89
C PRO A 49 7.23 7.12 3.72
N LEU A 50 8.41 7.59 3.33
CA LEU A 50 9.65 7.32 4.08
C LEU A 50 9.58 7.79 5.54
N VAL A 51 8.94 8.95 5.79
CA VAL A 51 8.72 9.47 7.15
C VAL A 51 7.93 8.49 8.04
N VAL A 52 7.05 7.67 7.47
CA VAL A 52 6.30 6.65 8.23
C VAL A 52 7.24 5.55 8.70
N ILE A 53 8.25 5.18 7.91
CA ILE A 53 9.28 4.23 8.31
C ILE A 53 10.11 4.78 9.46
N ASP A 54 10.54 6.04 9.37
CA ASP A 54 11.31 6.71 10.43
C ASP A 54 10.52 6.76 11.76
N ILE A 55 9.22 7.07 11.68
CA ILE A 55 8.34 7.07 12.86
C ILE A 55 8.22 5.66 13.47
N LEU A 56 8.00 4.63 12.64
CA LEU A 56 7.93 3.25 13.12
C LEU A 56 9.26 2.79 13.75
N ASP A 57 10.39 3.27 13.24
CA ASP A 57 11.71 2.97 13.77
C ASP A 57 11.99 3.58 15.14
N GLU A 58 11.38 4.72 15.44
CA GLU A 58 11.39 5.28 16.79
C GLU A 58 10.41 4.51 17.71
N LEU A 59 9.19 4.22 17.22
CA LEU A 59 8.16 3.53 18.00
C LEU A 59 8.51 2.07 18.34
N LYS A 60 9.32 1.38 17.52
CA LYS A 60 9.68 -0.04 17.74
C LYS A 60 10.41 -0.30 19.05
N LYS A 61 11.01 0.74 19.65
CA LYS A 61 11.69 0.67 20.96
C LYS A 61 10.70 0.36 22.07
N GLU A 62 9.46 0.83 21.96
CA GLU A 62 8.45 0.74 23.02
C GLU A 62 7.28 -0.15 22.60
N GLN A 63 6.83 -0.05 21.35
CA GLN A 63 5.62 -0.71 20.86
C GLN A 63 5.94 -2.02 20.13
N ARG A 64 5.24 -3.09 20.50
CA ARG A 64 5.38 -4.40 19.83
C ARG A 64 4.82 -4.35 18.42
N GLU A 65 3.74 -3.64 18.25
CA GLU A 65 3.01 -3.42 17.01
C GLU A 65 3.91 -2.79 15.96
N ALA A 66 4.70 -1.78 16.34
CA ALA A 66 5.69 -1.15 15.47
C ALA A 66 6.80 -2.13 15.06
N ARG A 67 7.28 -2.99 15.98
CA ARG A 67 8.26 -4.05 15.64
C ARG A 67 7.69 -5.04 14.63
N ASP A 68 6.45 -5.45 14.82
CA ASP A 68 5.79 -6.42 13.95
C ASP A 68 5.47 -5.80 12.57
N ALA A 69 5.11 -4.51 12.52
CA ALA A 69 4.96 -3.75 11.28
C ALA A 69 6.29 -3.65 10.50
N ILE A 70 7.39 -3.24 11.14
CA ILE A 70 8.71 -3.15 10.50
C ILE A 70 9.14 -4.51 9.93
N ARG A 71 9.04 -5.59 10.73
CA ARG A 71 9.37 -6.94 10.26
C ARG A 71 8.55 -7.35 9.04
N TRP A 72 7.27 -7.02 9.04
CA TRP A 72 6.40 -7.32 7.91
C TRP A 72 6.81 -6.53 6.65
N LEU A 73 7.12 -5.24 6.79
CA LEU A 73 7.58 -4.40 5.68
C LEU A 73 8.89 -4.89 5.09
N GLU A 74 9.88 -5.23 5.92
CA GLU A 74 11.14 -5.83 5.45
C GLU A 74 10.90 -7.12 4.65
N ASN A 75 9.94 -7.94 5.08
CA ASN A 75 9.59 -9.15 4.35
C ASN A 75 8.94 -8.82 3.00
N GLN A 76 8.09 -7.80 2.90
CA GLN A 76 7.53 -7.35 1.62
C GLN A 76 8.63 -6.91 0.64
N PHE A 77 9.62 -6.14 1.11
CA PHE A 77 10.78 -5.75 0.29
C PHE A 77 11.59 -6.94 -0.21
N ARG A 78 11.81 -7.96 0.64
CA ARG A 78 12.50 -9.20 0.23
C ARG A 78 11.74 -10.00 -0.81
N LEU A 79 10.40 -9.94 -0.78
CA LEU A 79 9.53 -10.56 -1.78
C LEU A 79 9.47 -9.77 -3.10
N GLY A 80 10.09 -8.59 -3.18
CA GLY A 80 10.13 -7.75 -4.37
C GLY A 80 9.02 -6.70 -4.46
N ASN A 81 8.19 -6.55 -3.41
CA ASN A 81 7.23 -5.46 -3.29
C ASN A 81 8.00 -4.20 -2.85
N ARG A 82 8.13 -3.22 -3.74
CA ARG A 82 8.95 -2.01 -3.56
C ARG A 82 8.24 -0.75 -4.01
#